data_AF-V9DUB8-F1
#
_entry.id   AF-V9DUB8-F1
#
_cell.length_a   1.000
_cell.length_b   1.000
_cell.length_c   1.000
_cell.angle_alpha   90.00
_cell.angle_beta   90.00
_cell.angle_gamma   90.00
#
_symmetry.space_group_name_H-M   'P 1'
#
loop_
_entity.id
_entity.type
_entity.pdbx_description
1 polymer ?
#
loop_
_entity_poly.entity_id
_entity_poly.type
_entity_poly.pdbx_seq_one_letter_code
_entity_poly.pdbx_strand_id
1 'polypeptide(L)'
;MVERYLKLQPLIVQLGHNLLVEYEIQPLLLRRAEHERVKSLARDLEKFEGVTKELQKATLTLSAVRRLFDQVVKEFPALKTRLAATARIVNNPNLEQGLVKIQRREAVTIAERSACAEFKSTALERAPTREDSSDSIVKAAFKKTKVQKRSHYVDVAYIPPTSNECERFFSAAKLVLSDLRKSISPTKLEMLMCLQYNRELWDVSTVEQVRSRIGAN
;
A
#
# COMPACT_ATOMS: atom_id res chain seq x y z
N MET A 1 -20.91 -11.22 -9.58
CA MET A 1 -21.84 -12.38 -9.47
C MET A 1 -22.97 -12.10 -8.48
N VAL A 2 -22.70 -11.85 -7.20
CA VAL A 2 -23.73 -11.56 -6.17
C VAL A 2 -24.58 -10.33 -6.50
N GLU A 3 -23.94 -9.20 -6.83
CA GLU A 3 -24.65 -7.97 -7.19
C GLU A 3 -25.55 -8.16 -8.43
N ARG A 4 -25.04 -8.87 -9.45
CA ARG A 4 -25.81 -9.22 -10.65
C ARG A 4 -27.03 -10.07 -10.28
N TYR A 5 -26.88 -11.07 -9.41
CA TYR A 5 -28.01 -11.85 -8.93
C TYR A 5 -29.06 -10.98 -8.23
N LEU A 6 -28.64 -10.09 -7.32
CA LEU A 6 -29.56 -9.19 -6.62
C LEU A 6 -30.31 -8.23 -7.54
N LYS A 7 -29.67 -7.80 -8.64
CA LYS A 7 -30.31 -6.97 -9.69
C LYS A 7 -31.31 -7.77 -10.53
N LEU A 8 -30.99 -9.03 -10.86
CA LEU A 8 -31.83 -9.86 -11.74
C LEU A 8 -32.99 -10.53 -11.00
N GLN A 9 -32.83 -10.88 -9.73
CA GLN A 9 -33.83 -11.64 -8.98
C GLN A 9 -35.23 -10.99 -8.96
N PRO A 10 -35.38 -9.67 -8.72
CA PRO A 10 -36.70 -9.02 -8.76
C PRO A 10 -37.35 -9.10 -10.15
N LEU A 11 -36.55 -8.94 -11.21
CA LEU A 11 -37.02 -9.00 -12.60
C LEU A 11 -37.50 -10.41 -12.97
N ILE A 12 -36.79 -11.44 -12.51
CA ILE A 12 -37.17 -12.83 -12.74
C ILE A 12 -38.48 -13.17 -11.99
N VAL A 13 -38.63 -12.71 -10.75
CA VAL A 13 -39.87 -12.93 -9.98
C VAL A 13 -41.08 -12.22 -10.61
N GLN A 14 -40.87 -11.07 -11.27
CA GLN A 14 -41.93 -10.34 -11.98
C GLN A 14 -42.50 -11.09 -13.19
N LEU A 15 -41.78 -12.06 -13.76
CA LEU A 15 -42.28 -12.89 -14.87
C LEU A 15 -43.48 -13.75 -14.45
N GLY A 16 -43.70 -13.95 -13.15
CA GLY A 16 -44.85 -14.68 -12.63
C GLY A 16 -44.63 -16.20 -12.60
N HIS A 17 -45.34 -16.87 -11.68
CA HIS A 17 -45.12 -18.29 -11.38
C HIS A 17 -45.34 -19.21 -12.60
N ASN A 18 -46.33 -18.92 -13.44
CA ASN A 18 -46.67 -19.78 -14.59
C ASN A 18 -45.52 -19.87 -15.60
N LEU A 19 -44.92 -18.73 -15.97
CA LEU A 19 -43.77 -18.66 -16.88
C LEU A 19 -42.51 -19.28 -16.26
N LEU A 20 -42.32 -19.10 -14.95
CA LEU A 20 -41.17 -19.70 -14.25
C LEU A 20 -41.23 -21.23 -14.18
N VAL A 21 -42.43 -21.81 -14.17
CA VAL A 21 -42.63 -23.26 -14.24
C VAL A 21 -42.53 -23.76 -15.67
N GLU A 22 -43.14 -23.06 -16.64
CA GLU A 22 -43.08 -23.41 -18.08
C GLU A 22 -41.64 -23.52 -18.59
N TYR A 23 -40.76 -22.60 -18.18
CA TYR A 23 -39.36 -22.58 -18.56
C TYR A 23 -38.41 -23.27 -17.56
N GLU A 24 -38.93 -24.01 -16.58
CA GLU A 24 -38.14 -24.72 -15.55
C GLU A 24 -37.12 -23.84 -14.79
N ILE A 25 -37.43 -22.55 -14.61
CA ILE A 25 -36.56 -21.58 -13.93
C ILE A 25 -36.75 -21.68 -12.40
N GLN A 26 -37.95 -22.05 -11.94
CA GLN A 26 -38.31 -22.11 -10.52
C GLN A 26 -37.33 -22.96 -9.66
N PRO A 27 -36.88 -24.15 -10.09
CA PRO A 27 -35.92 -24.95 -9.30
C PRO A 27 -34.51 -24.34 -9.23
N LEU A 28 -34.17 -23.45 -10.16
CA LEU A 28 -32.86 -22.78 -10.23
C LEU A 28 -32.80 -21.53 -9.32
N LEU A 29 -33.94 -21.06 -8.82
CA LEU A 29 -34.00 -19.91 -7.93
C LEU A 29 -33.57 -20.29 -6.51
N LEU A 30 -32.78 -19.41 -5.90
CA LEU A 30 -32.41 -19.54 -4.49
C LEU A 30 -33.66 -19.53 -3.61
N ARG A 31 -33.65 -20.38 -2.59
CA ARG A 31 -34.67 -20.37 -1.54
C ARG A 31 -34.61 -19.05 -0.78
N ARG A 32 -35.71 -18.68 -0.11
CA ARG A 32 -35.78 -17.45 0.70
C ARG A 32 -34.62 -17.31 1.68
N ALA A 33 -34.25 -18.39 2.39
CA ALA A 33 -33.13 -18.38 3.33
C ALA A 33 -31.78 -18.13 2.64
N GLU A 34 -31.57 -18.72 1.46
CA GLU A 34 -30.34 -18.54 0.68
C GLU A 34 -30.26 -17.12 0.09
N HIS A 35 -31.39 -16.59 -0.39
CA HIS A 35 -31.49 -15.22 -0.86
C HIS A 35 -31.14 -14.20 0.24
N GLU A 36 -31.62 -14.40 1.47
CA GLU A 36 -31.26 -13.55 2.61
C GLU A 36 -29.76 -13.67 2.97
N ARG A 37 -29.17 -14.86 2.89
CA ARG A 37 -27.71 -15.02 3.04
C ARG A 37 -26.95 -14.26 1.96
N VAL A 38 -27.42 -14.27 0.71
CA VAL A 38 -26.80 -13.53 -0.39
C VAL A 38 -26.90 -12.01 -0.18
N LYS A 39 -28.01 -11.49 0.33
CA LYS A 39 -28.12 -10.07 0.73
C LYS A 39 -27.12 -9.72 1.83
N SER A 40 -26.98 -10.58 2.83
CA SER A 40 -25.98 -10.37 3.89
C SER A 40 -24.56 -10.34 3.32
N LEU A 41 -24.23 -11.31 2.46
CA LEU A 41 -22.94 -11.38 1.80
C LEU A 41 -22.67 -10.13 0.94
N ALA A 42 -23.68 -9.60 0.24
CA ALA A 42 -23.52 -8.39 -0.56
C ALA A 42 -23.11 -7.19 0.29
N ARG A 43 -23.70 -7.02 1.47
CA ARG A 43 -23.32 -5.96 2.41
C ARG A 43 -21.89 -6.13 2.93
N ASP A 44 -21.47 -7.35 3.20
CA ASP A 44 -20.09 -7.61 3.63
C ASP A 44 -19.10 -7.33 2.50
N LEU A 45 -19.42 -7.73 1.26
CA LEU A 45 -18.61 -7.44 0.08
C LEU A 45 -18.47 -5.95 -0.20
N GLU A 46 -19.51 -5.16 0.03
CA GLU A 46 -19.46 -3.69 -0.11
C GLU A 46 -18.44 -3.06 0.87
N LYS A 47 -18.42 -3.53 2.13
CA LYS A 47 -17.42 -3.09 3.11
C LYS A 47 -16.01 -3.46 2.66
N PHE A 48 -15.81 -4.68 2.17
CA PHE A 48 -14.51 -5.12 1.64
C PHE A 48 -14.10 -4.35 0.39
N GLU A 49 -15.04 -3.99 -0.48
CA GLU A 49 -14.78 -3.15 -1.64
C GLU A 49 -14.28 -1.76 -1.24
N GLY A 50 -14.86 -1.15 -0.20
CA GLY A 50 -14.35 0.09 0.36
C GLY A 50 -12.90 -0.05 0.85
N VAL A 51 -12.60 -1.10 1.59
CA VAL A 51 -11.24 -1.40 2.07
C VAL A 51 -10.26 -1.58 0.91
N THR A 52 -10.60 -2.39 -0.09
CA THR A 52 -9.69 -2.68 -1.22
C THR A 52 -9.44 -1.46 -2.10
N LYS A 53 -10.45 -0.61 -2.32
CA LYS A 53 -10.27 0.68 -3.00
C LYS A 53 -9.33 1.62 -2.24
N GLU A 54 -9.45 1.69 -0.92
CA GLU A 54 -8.51 2.49 -0.12
C GLU A 54 -7.08 1.95 -0.23
N LEU A 55 -6.89 0.62 -0.17
CA LEU A 55 -5.58 -0.02 -0.32
C LEU A 55 -4.92 0.25 -1.69
N GLN A 56 -5.71 0.58 -2.72
CA GLN A 56 -5.19 0.88 -4.06
C GLN A 56 -4.64 2.29 -4.20
N LYS A 57 -4.83 3.18 -3.20
CA LYS A 57 -4.34 4.56 -3.28
C LYS A 57 -2.82 4.64 -3.12
N ALA A 58 -2.16 5.34 -4.03
CA ALA A 58 -0.70 5.55 -4.00
C ALA A 58 -0.22 6.39 -2.79
N THR A 59 -1.09 7.18 -2.17
CA THR A 59 -0.77 8.05 -1.03
C THR A 59 -0.92 7.37 0.32
N LEU A 60 -1.25 6.07 0.35
CA LEU A 60 -1.54 5.36 1.59
C LEU A 60 -0.25 5.00 2.32
N THR A 61 -0.17 5.30 3.61
CA THR A 61 0.99 4.94 4.44
C THR A 61 0.80 3.57 5.09
N LEU A 62 1.90 2.91 5.46
CA LEU A 62 1.89 1.64 6.20
C LEU A 62 1.11 1.77 7.52
N SER A 63 1.23 2.90 8.21
CA SER A 63 0.51 3.16 9.45
C SER A 63 -1.01 3.23 9.24
N ALA A 64 -1.46 3.76 8.10
CA ALA A 64 -2.87 3.81 7.71
C ALA A 64 -3.40 2.43 7.29
N VAL A 65 -2.63 1.65 6.53
CA VAL A 65 -2.97 0.24 6.21
C VAL A 65 -3.16 -0.58 7.49
N ARG A 66 -2.24 -0.44 8.46
CA ARG A 66 -2.33 -1.14 9.74
C ARG A 66 -3.63 -0.80 10.48
N ARG A 67 -4.00 0.49 10.53
CA ARG A 67 -5.28 0.94 11.12
C ARG A 67 -6.49 0.34 10.40
N LEU A 68 -6.45 0.30 9.07
CA LEU A 68 -7.52 -0.27 8.26
C LEU A 68 -7.66 -1.77 8.53
N PHE A 69 -6.55 -2.51 8.57
CA PHE A 69 -6.55 -3.94 8.90
C PHE A 69 -7.00 -4.22 10.33
N ASP A 70 -6.61 -3.41 11.31
CA ASP A 70 -7.07 -3.56 12.69
C ASP A 70 -8.61 -3.38 12.78
N GLN A 71 -9.16 -2.42 12.02
CA GLN A 71 -10.61 -2.22 11.91
C GLN A 71 -11.30 -3.41 11.23
N VAL A 72 -10.74 -3.94 10.14
CA VAL A 72 -11.27 -5.13 9.46
C VAL A 72 -11.24 -6.34 10.40
N VAL A 73 -10.17 -6.54 11.17
CA VAL A 73 -10.07 -7.65 12.12
C VAL A 73 -11.06 -7.51 13.26
N LYS A 74 -11.37 -6.28 13.69
CA LYS A 74 -12.40 -6.02 14.70
C LYS A 74 -13.79 -6.45 14.23
N GLU A 75 -14.11 -6.19 12.95
CA GLU A 75 -15.40 -6.54 12.37
C GLU A 75 -15.48 -8.00 11.88
N PHE A 76 -14.35 -8.54 11.39
CA PHE A 76 -14.22 -9.89 10.87
C PHE A 76 -13.04 -10.63 11.55
N PRO A 77 -13.24 -11.16 12.78
CA PRO A 77 -12.18 -11.80 13.56
C PRO A 77 -11.50 -12.99 12.86
N ALA A 78 -12.20 -13.67 11.94
CA ALA A 78 -11.65 -14.76 11.15
C ALA A 78 -10.41 -14.35 10.32
N LEU A 79 -10.32 -13.08 9.91
CA LEU A 79 -9.21 -12.56 9.10
C LEU A 79 -7.96 -12.26 9.91
N LYS A 80 -8.02 -12.33 11.26
CA LYS A 80 -6.87 -12.07 12.14
C LYS A 80 -5.64 -12.90 11.78
N THR A 81 -5.84 -14.15 11.37
CA THR A 81 -4.76 -15.07 11.01
C THR A 81 -3.94 -14.60 9.79
N ARG A 82 -4.50 -13.72 8.95
CA ARG A 82 -3.88 -13.19 7.74
C ARG A 82 -3.53 -11.70 7.85
N LEU A 83 -4.35 -10.92 8.54
CA LEU A 83 -4.22 -9.47 8.59
C LEU A 83 -3.51 -8.96 9.84
N ALA A 84 -3.29 -9.75 10.90
CA ALA A 84 -2.60 -9.28 12.10
C ALA A 84 -1.14 -8.90 11.81
N ALA A 85 -0.58 -7.97 12.59
CA ALA A 85 0.83 -7.58 12.47
C ALA A 85 1.81 -8.74 12.78
N THR A 86 1.32 -9.75 13.50
CA THR A 86 2.05 -10.98 13.84
C THR A 86 1.59 -12.18 13.02
N ALA A 87 0.83 -11.96 11.94
CA ALA A 87 0.40 -13.04 11.07
C ALA A 87 1.61 -13.73 10.42
N ARG A 88 1.51 -15.05 10.19
CA ARG A 88 2.61 -15.86 9.61
C ARG A 88 3.06 -15.39 8.23
N ILE A 89 2.21 -14.64 7.52
CA ILE A 89 2.52 -14.07 6.20
C ILE A 89 3.48 -12.87 6.29
N VAL A 90 3.62 -12.25 7.47
CA VAL A 90 4.49 -11.10 7.68
C VAL A 90 5.93 -11.59 7.80
N ASN A 91 6.76 -11.26 6.81
CA ASN A 91 8.14 -11.72 6.72
C ASN A 91 9.03 -11.07 7.79
N ASN A 92 8.90 -9.75 7.98
CA ASN A 92 9.74 -8.99 8.92
C ASN A 92 8.87 -8.16 9.88
N PRO A 93 8.28 -8.78 10.93
CA PRO A 93 7.35 -8.10 11.83
C PRO A 93 7.97 -6.88 12.54
N ASN A 94 9.23 -6.98 12.96
CA ASN A 94 9.94 -5.90 13.65
C ASN A 94 10.21 -4.70 12.72
N LEU A 95 10.44 -4.95 11.43
CA LEU A 95 10.63 -3.90 10.44
C LEU A 95 9.31 -3.17 10.20
N GLU A 96 8.24 -3.91 9.87
CA GLU A 96 6.92 -3.31 9.62
C GLU A 96 6.41 -2.52 10.83
N GLN A 97 6.51 -3.09 12.03
CA GLN A 97 6.07 -2.40 13.25
C GLN A 97 6.95 -1.19 13.57
N GLY A 98 8.26 -1.28 13.33
CA GLY A 98 9.18 -0.17 13.45
C GLY A 98 8.83 0.98 12.50
N LEU A 99 8.58 0.68 11.22
CA LEU A 99 8.15 1.66 10.22
C LEU A 99 6.82 2.32 10.59
N VAL A 100 5.83 1.55 11.04
CA VAL A 100 4.54 2.09 11.52
C VAL A 100 4.76 3.05 12.69
N LYS A 101 5.61 2.69 13.66
CA LYS A 101 5.93 3.54 14.81
C LYS A 101 6.68 4.80 14.40
N ILE A 102 7.61 4.72 13.46
CA ILE A 102 8.31 5.89 12.90
C ILE A 102 7.31 6.85 12.25
N GLN A 103 6.39 6.34 11.41
CA GLN A 103 5.34 7.15 10.77
C GLN A 103 4.41 7.82 11.80
N ARG A 104 4.12 7.14 12.92
CA ARG A 104 3.30 7.68 14.03
C ARG A 104 4.08 8.55 15.02
N ARG A 105 5.41 8.67 14.87
CA ARG A 105 6.31 9.36 15.81
C ARG A 105 6.28 8.75 17.23
N GLU A 106 6.08 7.43 17.30
CA GLU A 106 6.06 6.63 18.52
C GLU A 106 7.45 6.10 18.90
N ALA A 107 7.59 5.59 20.13
CA ALA A 107 8.84 5.01 20.60
C ALA A 107 9.08 3.63 19.97
N VAL A 108 10.27 3.46 19.38
CA VAL A 108 10.71 2.23 18.72
C VAL A 108 11.51 1.37 19.72
N THR A 109 11.19 0.08 19.80
CA THR A 109 11.87 -0.91 20.67
C THR A 109 13.25 -1.27 20.12
N ILE A 110 14.12 -1.87 20.94
CA ILE A 110 15.50 -2.20 20.53
C ILE A 110 15.53 -3.09 19.28
N ALA A 111 14.66 -4.11 19.22
CA ALA A 111 14.56 -5.03 18.08
C ALA A 111 14.01 -4.35 16.80
N GLU A 112 13.10 -3.39 16.94
CA GLU A 112 12.62 -2.60 15.81
C GLU A 112 13.68 -1.59 15.36
N ARG A 113 14.50 -1.05 16.27
CA ARG A 113 15.59 -0.13 15.92
C ARG A 113 16.70 -0.82 15.15
N SER A 114 17.02 -2.07 15.48
CA SER A 114 17.99 -2.85 14.70
C SER A 114 17.44 -3.17 13.32
N ALA A 115 16.17 -3.53 13.21
CA ALA A 115 15.51 -3.76 11.92
C ALA A 115 15.42 -2.48 11.06
N CYS A 116 15.18 -1.31 11.67
CA CYS A 116 15.09 -0.02 10.98
C CYS A 116 16.43 0.72 10.86
N ALA A 117 17.57 0.04 11.03
CA ALA A 117 18.88 0.69 11.07
C ALA A 117 19.19 1.50 9.79
N GLU A 118 18.76 0.99 8.63
CA GLU A 118 18.95 1.63 7.32
C GLU A 118 18.18 2.96 7.19
N PHE A 119 17.12 3.17 7.97
CA PHE A 119 16.30 4.38 7.93
C PHE A 119 16.77 5.45 8.91
N LYS A 120 17.89 5.24 9.62
CA LYS A 120 18.45 6.25 10.52
C LYS A 120 18.91 7.47 9.73
N SER A 121 18.60 8.65 10.26
CA SER A 121 19.00 9.91 9.63
C SER A 121 20.50 10.15 9.81
N THR A 122 21.25 10.16 8.70
CA THR A 122 22.69 10.50 8.66
C THR A 122 22.97 11.94 9.09
N ALA A 123 21.96 12.82 9.05
CA ALA A 123 22.08 14.21 9.51
C ALA A 123 22.28 14.33 11.03
N LEU A 124 21.90 13.31 11.81
CA LEU A 124 22.12 13.26 13.25
C LEU A 124 23.45 12.61 13.63
N GLU A 125 24.07 11.81 12.75
CA GLU A 125 25.42 11.27 12.97
C GLU A 125 26.52 12.29 12.65
N ARG A 126 26.26 13.27 11.77
CA ARG A 126 27.20 14.35 11.46
C ARG A 126 27.16 15.54 12.42
N ALA A 127 26.30 15.54 13.43
CA ALA A 127 26.45 16.50 14.51
C ALA A 127 27.65 16.03 15.35
N PRO A 128 28.80 16.73 15.34
CA PRO A 128 29.87 16.36 16.24
C PRO A 128 29.32 16.43 17.66
N THR A 129 29.49 15.35 18.43
CA THR A 129 29.56 15.42 19.88
C THR A 129 30.70 16.37 20.21
N ARG A 130 30.41 17.67 20.23
CA ARG A 130 31.25 18.62 20.96
C ARG A 130 31.05 18.26 22.42
N GLU A 131 32.02 17.54 22.97
CA GLU A 131 32.30 17.56 24.40
C GLU A 131 32.64 19.01 24.76
N ASP A 132 31.61 19.84 24.94
CA ASP A 132 31.78 21.16 25.53
C ASP A 132 31.96 20.96 27.04
N SER A 133 33.19 20.66 27.43
CA SER A 133 33.68 20.88 28.78
C SER A 133 33.66 22.39 29.04
N SER A 134 32.57 22.89 29.62
CA SER A 134 32.55 24.16 30.37
C SER A 134 31.28 24.27 31.21
N ASP A 135 31.43 23.99 32.50
CA ASP A 135 30.41 24.18 33.54
C ASP A 135 30.07 25.67 33.71
N SER A 136 28.96 26.11 33.10
CA SER A 136 28.38 27.41 33.39
C SER A 136 26.89 27.28 33.69
N ILE A 137 26.55 27.48 34.97
CA ILE A 137 25.21 27.43 35.57
C ILE A 137 24.19 28.30 34.81
N VAL A 138 24.65 29.40 34.19
CA VAL A 138 23.82 30.36 33.47
C VAL A 138 23.26 29.78 32.16
N LYS A 139 24.00 28.90 31.48
CA LYS A 139 23.53 28.22 30.26
C LYS A 139 22.54 27.09 30.57
N ALA A 140 22.59 26.50 31.77
CA ALA A 140 21.64 25.48 32.20
C ALA A 140 20.25 26.09 32.51
N ALA A 141 20.21 27.28 33.09
CA ALA A 141 18.95 27.96 33.46
C ALA A 141 18.14 28.47 32.26
N PHE A 142 18.81 28.83 31.14
CA PHE A 142 18.15 29.42 29.96
C PHE A 142 18.08 28.50 28.74
N LYS A 143 18.38 27.20 28.88
CA LYS A 143 18.07 26.21 27.83
C LYS A 143 16.54 26.11 27.71
N LYS A 144 15.95 26.94 26.84
CA LYS A 144 14.62 26.68 26.27
C LYS A 144 14.69 25.28 25.68
N THR A 145 14.07 24.32 26.37
CA THR A 145 13.94 22.95 25.91
C THR A 145 13.28 23.00 24.55
N LYS A 146 14.07 22.91 23.47
CA LYS A 146 13.56 22.71 22.12
C LYS A 146 13.05 21.27 22.08
N VAL A 147 11.89 21.04 22.69
CA VAL A 147 11.11 19.81 22.54
C VAL A 147 10.48 19.85 21.16
N GLN A 148 11.29 19.63 20.15
CA GLN A 148 10.85 18.89 18.99
C GLN A 148 11.82 17.73 18.90
N LYS A 149 11.37 16.54 19.33
CA LYS A 149 12.05 15.28 19.02
C LYS A 149 12.30 15.28 17.52
N ARG A 150 13.51 15.68 17.10
CA ARG A 150 14.00 15.38 15.76
C ARG A 150 13.95 13.86 15.68
N SER A 151 13.15 13.33 14.77
CA SER A 151 13.08 11.87 14.60
C SER A 151 14.49 11.39 14.30
N HIS A 152 14.97 10.38 15.03
CA HIS A 152 16.24 9.71 14.73
C HIS A 152 16.25 9.03 13.35
N TYR A 153 15.11 9.05 12.67
CA TYR A 153 14.81 8.38 11.42
C TYR A 153 14.42 9.39 10.36
N VAL A 154 14.74 9.05 9.11
CA VAL A 154 14.27 9.72 7.89
C VAL A 154 12.74 9.58 7.81
N ASP A 155 12.08 10.49 7.09
CA ASP A 155 10.66 10.31 6.78
C ASP A 155 10.48 9.08 5.88
N VAL A 156 9.79 8.06 6.40
CA VAL A 156 9.53 6.78 5.73
C VAL A 156 8.12 6.73 5.13
N ALA A 157 7.46 7.87 4.93
CA ALA A 157 6.16 7.95 4.28
C ALA A 157 6.19 7.51 2.81
N TYR A 158 7.36 7.57 2.15
CA TYR A 158 7.55 7.15 0.77
C TYR A 158 7.54 5.62 0.57
N ILE A 159 7.65 4.83 1.65
CA ILE A 159 7.66 3.38 1.55
C ILE A 159 6.24 2.91 1.27
N PRO A 160 5.98 2.29 0.09
CA PRO A 160 4.64 1.83 -0.25
C PRO A 160 4.25 0.68 0.68
N PRO A 161 3.01 0.66 1.19
CA PRO A 161 2.57 -0.35 2.14
C PRO A 161 2.07 -1.65 1.46
N THR A 162 1.88 -1.61 0.15
CA THR A 162 1.34 -2.69 -0.67
C THR A 162 2.16 -2.84 -1.95
N SER A 163 2.14 -4.04 -2.54
CA SER A 163 2.81 -4.35 -3.82
C SER A 163 2.07 -3.84 -5.06
N ASN A 164 0.96 -3.12 -4.89
CA ASN A 164 0.10 -2.64 -5.97
C ASN A 164 0.87 -1.80 -7.02
N GLU A 165 1.76 -0.91 -6.60
CA GLU A 165 2.59 -0.12 -7.53
C GLU A 165 3.53 -1.03 -8.34
N CYS A 166 4.11 -2.06 -7.72
CA CYS A 166 4.91 -3.06 -8.43
C CYS A 166 4.06 -3.87 -9.42
N GLU A 167 2.86 -4.29 -9.03
CA GLU A 167 1.95 -5.05 -9.90
C GLU A 167 1.50 -4.23 -11.11
N ARG A 168 1.20 -2.94 -10.92
CA ARG A 168 0.88 -1.99 -12.00
C ARG A 168 2.08 -1.79 -12.92
N PHE A 169 3.28 -1.66 -12.35
CA PHE A 169 4.52 -1.57 -13.12
C PHE A 169 4.73 -2.81 -13.98
N PHE A 170 4.62 -4.02 -13.43
CA PHE A 170 4.76 -5.27 -14.20
C PHE A 170 3.65 -5.45 -15.25
N SER A 171 2.44 -4.99 -14.96
CA SER A 171 1.34 -4.96 -15.94
C SER A 171 1.67 -4.05 -17.12
N ALA A 172 2.26 -2.88 -16.88
CA ALA A 172 2.74 -1.99 -17.93
C ALA A 172 3.91 -2.62 -18.70
N ALA A 173 4.86 -3.27 -18.02
CA ALA A 173 5.97 -3.97 -18.65
C ALA A 173 5.48 -5.07 -19.59
N LYS A 174 4.43 -5.79 -19.22
CA LYS A 174 3.80 -6.81 -20.07
C LYS A 174 3.24 -6.23 -21.37
N LEU A 175 2.74 -4.99 -21.36
CA LEU A 175 2.28 -4.33 -22.60
C LEU A 175 3.45 -3.94 -23.52
N VAL A 176 4.61 -3.62 -22.95
CA VAL A 176 5.83 -3.31 -23.71
C VAL A 176 6.45 -4.60 -24.28
N LEU A 177 6.47 -5.67 -23.50
CA LEU A 177 6.97 -7.00 -23.89
C LEU A 177 5.89 -7.81 -24.62
N SER A 178 5.49 -7.33 -25.80
CA SER A 178 4.53 -8.03 -26.66
C SER A 178 5.20 -9.11 -27.52
N ASP A 179 4.38 -9.98 -28.15
CA ASP A 179 4.88 -11.03 -29.05
C ASP A 179 5.75 -10.49 -30.19
N LEU A 180 5.42 -9.30 -30.69
CA LEU A 180 6.16 -8.61 -31.75
C LEU A 180 7.47 -7.97 -31.25
N ARG A 181 7.63 -7.80 -29.94
CA ARG A 181 8.81 -7.18 -29.31
C ARG A 181 9.62 -8.19 -28.48
N LYS A 182 9.42 -9.50 -28.68
CA LYS A 182 10.15 -10.57 -27.99
C LYS A 182 11.68 -10.52 -28.18
N SER A 183 12.15 -9.90 -29.26
CA SER A 183 13.59 -9.70 -29.51
C SER A 183 14.21 -8.57 -28.68
N ILE A 184 13.43 -7.85 -27.85
CA ILE A 184 13.98 -6.83 -26.96
C ILE A 184 14.85 -7.49 -25.88
N SER A 185 16.11 -7.06 -25.80
CA SER A 185 16.99 -7.50 -24.72
C SER A 185 16.50 -7.00 -23.36
N PRO A 186 16.67 -7.76 -22.26
CA PRO A 186 16.27 -7.34 -20.92
C PRO A 186 16.76 -5.95 -20.51
N THR A 187 18.02 -5.60 -20.83
CA THR A 187 18.59 -4.28 -20.53
C THR A 187 17.84 -3.14 -21.22
N LYS A 188 17.48 -3.32 -22.50
CA LYS A 188 16.69 -2.32 -23.24
C LYS A 188 15.27 -2.18 -22.66
N LEU A 189 14.66 -3.30 -22.27
CA LEU A 189 13.35 -3.27 -21.60
C LEU A 189 13.43 -2.50 -20.29
N GLU A 190 14.43 -2.76 -19.47
CA GLU A 190 14.67 -2.06 -18.19
C GLU A 190 14.83 -0.56 -18.41
N MET A 191 15.65 -0.14 -19.38
CA MET A 191 15.83 1.28 -19.73
C MET A 191 14.51 1.93 -20.16
N LEU A 192 13.74 1.28 -21.03
CA LEU A 192 12.43 1.79 -21.47
C LEU A 192 11.46 1.93 -20.30
N MET A 193 11.37 0.93 -19.45
CA MET A 193 10.48 0.95 -18.29
C MET A 193 10.89 2.01 -17.26
N CYS A 194 12.20 2.18 -17.03
CA CYS A 194 12.75 3.21 -16.16
C CYS A 194 12.37 4.61 -16.65
N LEU A 195 12.57 4.89 -17.95
CA LEU A 195 12.19 6.16 -18.55
C LEU A 195 10.67 6.39 -18.49
N GLN A 196 9.88 5.37 -18.83
CA GLN A 196 8.42 5.47 -18.84
C GLN A 196 7.84 5.72 -17.45
N TYR A 197 8.35 5.03 -16.43
CA TYR A 197 7.87 5.16 -15.06
C TYR A 197 8.25 6.53 -14.46
N ASN A 198 9.47 7.00 -14.74
CA ASN A 198 9.99 8.27 -14.24
C ASN A 198 9.72 9.44 -15.19
N ARG A 199 8.63 9.39 -15.98
CA ARG A 199 8.31 10.41 -16.99
C ARG A 199 8.23 11.84 -16.43
N GLU A 200 7.90 11.99 -15.16
CA GLU A 200 7.84 13.29 -14.48
C GLU A 200 9.23 13.88 -14.16
N LEU A 201 10.28 13.04 -14.15
CA LEU A 201 11.66 13.45 -13.80
C LEU A 201 12.48 13.93 -15.00
N TRP A 202 11.94 13.84 -16.22
CA TRP A 202 12.63 14.25 -17.42
C TRP A 202 11.68 14.85 -18.45
N ASP A 203 12.19 15.82 -19.18
CA ASP A 203 11.50 16.51 -20.26
C ASP A 203 12.41 16.60 -21.49
N VAL A 204 11.91 17.20 -22.56
CA VAL A 204 12.68 17.37 -23.80
C VAL A 204 13.98 18.15 -23.57
N SER A 205 13.97 19.12 -22.64
CA SER A 205 15.15 19.92 -22.33
C SER A 205 16.24 19.09 -21.63
N THR A 206 15.86 18.23 -20.67
CA THR A 206 16.76 17.31 -19.99
C THR A 206 17.39 16.32 -20.97
N VAL A 207 16.58 15.80 -21.91
CA VAL A 207 17.07 14.89 -22.96
C VAL A 207 18.06 15.58 -23.89
N GLU A 208 17.79 16.82 -24.31
CA GLU A 208 18.71 17.57 -25.18
C GLU A 208 20.03 17.90 -24.47
N GLN A 209 19.98 18.25 -23.18
CA GLN A 209 21.18 18.46 -22.36
C GLN A 209 22.03 17.19 -22.31
N VAL A 210 21.42 16.02 -22.07
CA VAL A 210 22.13 14.74 -22.05
C VAL A 210 22.70 14.42 -23.44
N ARG A 211 21.94 14.63 -24.52
CA ARG A 211 22.39 14.42 -25.90
C ARG A 211 23.61 15.29 -26.24
N SER A 212 23.60 16.56 -25.84
CA SER A 212 24.72 17.49 -26.07
C SER A 212 26.01 17.06 -25.36
N ARG A 213 25.90 16.38 -24.21
CA ARG A 213 27.05 15.88 -23.43
C ARG A 213 27.61 14.57 -23.96
N ILE A 214 26.78 13.74 -24.57
CA ILE A 214 27.19 12.43 -25.12
C ILE A 214 27.92 12.60 -26.47
N GLY A 215 27.76 13.75 -27.14
CA GLY A 215 28.30 13.99 -28.48
C GLY A 215 27.48 13.27 -29.54
N ALA A 216 27.52 13.79 -30.78
CA ALA A 216 26.88 13.11 -31.90
C ALA A 216 27.63 11.80 -32.19
N ASN A 217 26.94 10.66 -32.07
CA ASN A 217 27.37 9.42 -32.72
C ASN A 217 27.25 9.56 -34.24
#